data_AF-A0A642B2C4-F1
#
_entry.id   AF-A0A642B2C4-F1
#
_cell.length_a   1.000
_cell.length_b   1.000
_cell.length_c   1.000
_cell.angle_alpha   90.00
_cell.angle_beta   90.00
_cell.angle_gamma   90.00
#
_symmetry.space_group_name_H-M   'P 1'
#
loop_
_entity.id
_entity.type
_entity.pdbx_description
1 polymer ?
#
loop_
_entity_poly.entity_id
_entity_poly.type
_entity_poly.pdbx_seq_one_letter_code
_entity_poly.pdbx_strand_id
1 'polypeptide(L)'
;IIDKWPDAGMHYPVYMGLSFSNKDRLKDISTRWYQSGAYPVQSLNYTYNELTSAEKDALIFTDVNWTLFGSYLLQYGKGLFDDKKVILSGLILPSFSMNRLTEELGIPEFKDTDPEFYKSKTPTATFANEIKKRIEHIAKYTNRPIYISVSTNEAVKDLLKDHLYTEGLLMRYSAKPYDNLAIMRRNYENTYLLDYLYESFYPETLMNVCLDLKGVKMLSIYYVPAFKSLLQFYKESGDVTHYDKLHALLESIIKKADYYNEEVRERYLKSINF
;
A
#
# COMPACT_ATOMS: atom_id res chain seq x y z
N ILE A 1 -20.45 -12.64 18.38
CA ILE A 1 -20.99 -12.37 17.00
C ILE A 1 -20.28 -13.26 15.98
N ILE A 2 -18.94 -13.29 15.95
CA ILE A 2 -18.16 -14.28 15.17
C ILE A 2 -18.52 -15.73 15.54
N ASP A 3 -18.69 -16.03 16.84
CA ASP A 3 -19.05 -17.38 17.29
C ASP A 3 -20.43 -17.85 16.80
N LYS A 4 -21.25 -16.92 16.29
CA LYS A 4 -22.56 -17.25 15.71
C LYS A 4 -22.51 -17.47 14.20
N TRP A 5 -21.46 -16.99 13.50
CA TRP A 5 -21.36 -17.01 12.03
C TRP A 5 -19.90 -17.15 11.55
N PRO A 6 -19.16 -18.19 11.98
CA PRO A 6 -17.74 -18.36 11.61
C PRO A 6 -17.54 -18.53 10.08
N ASP A 7 -18.57 -18.99 9.37
CA ASP A 7 -18.51 -19.30 7.93
C ASP A 7 -18.99 -18.16 7.04
N ALA A 8 -19.40 -17.03 7.60
CA ALA A 8 -19.86 -15.88 6.82
C ALA A 8 -18.65 -15.07 6.31
N GLY A 9 -18.03 -15.57 5.22
CA GLY A 9 -16.86 -14.97 4.58
C GLY A 9 -17.00 -13.46 4.31
N MET A 10 -18.22 -13.01 4.03
CA MET A 10 -18.57 -11.60 3.81
C MET A 10 -18.35 -10.69 5.04
N HIS A 11 -18.20 -11.21 6.25
CA HIS A 11 -18.05 -10.35 7.44
C HIS A 11 -16.60 -10.20 7.91
N TYR A 12 -15.66 -10.98 7.36
CA TYR A 12 -14.27 -10.93 7.78
C TYR A 12 -13.63 -9.52 7.71
N PRO A 13 -13.86 -8.70 6.67
CA PRO A 13 -13.29 -7.35 6.67
C PRO A 13 -13.79 -6.48 7.84
N VAL A 14 -15.08 -6.57 8.17
CA VAL A 14 -15.66 -5.85 9.31
C VAL A 14 -15.07 -6.34 10.62
N TYR A 15 -14.96 -7.67 10.77
CA TYR A 15 -14.36 -8.28 11.95
C TYR A 15 -12.90 -7.87 12.15
N MET A 16 -12.13 -7.84 11.06
CA MET A 16 -10.74 -7.40 11.09
C MET A 16 -10.64 -5.92 11.47
N GLY A 17 -11.45 -5.05 10.85
CA GLY A 17 -11.48 -3.62 11.14
C GLY A 17 -11.79 -3.30 12.61
N LEU A 18 -12.73 -4.03 13.21
CA LEU A 18 -13.06 -3.90 14.64
C LEU A 18 -11.95 -4.43 15.59
N SER A 19 -10.93 -5.08 15.04
CA SER A 19 -9.88 -5.75 15.81
C SER A 19 -8.52 -5.06 15.72
N PHE A 20 -8.38 -3.95 14.98
CA PHE A 20 -7.09 -3.25 14.84
C PHE A 20 -6.44 -2.81 16.16
N SER A 21 -7.22 -2.63 17.23
CA SER A 21 -6.71 -2.28 18.56
C SER A 21 -6.36 -3.49 19.44
N ASN A 22 -6.69 -4.72 19.03
CA ASN A 22 -6.46 -5.96 19.76
C ASN A 22 -5.69 -6.97 18.89
N LYS A 23 -4.38 -7.11 19.15
CA LYS A 23 -3.46 -7.92 18.36
C LYS A 23 -3.86 -9.41 18.30
N ASP A 24 -4.26 -10.00 19.42
CA ASP A 24 -4.60 -11.42 19.47
C ASP A 24 -5.86 -11.71 18.67
N ARG A 25 -6.88 -10.85 18.82
CA ARG A 25 -8.12 -10.95 18.04
C ARG A 25 -7.87 -10.72 16.55
N LEU A 26 -7.02 -9.74 16.22
CA LEU A 26 -6.63 -9.47 14.83
C LEU A 26 -5.93 -10.68 14.20
N LYS A 27 -5.02 -11.32 14.94
CA LYS A 27 -4.33 -12.54 14.50
C LYS A 27 -5.29 -13.70 14.28
N ASP A 28 -6.20 -13.97 15.23
CA ASP A 28 -7.22 -15.02 15.10
C ASP A 28 -8.10 -14.82 13.87
N ILE A 29 -8.65 -13.61 13.69
CA ILE A 29 -9.54 -13.30 12.56
C ILE A 29 -8.81 -13.40 11.22
N SER A 30 -7.57 -12.90 11.15
CA SER A 30 -6.76 -12.97 9.93
C SER A 30 -6.44 -14.42 9.56
N THR A 31 -6.17 -15.26 10.56
CA THR A 31 -5.91 -16.69 10.38
C THR A 31 -7.14 -17.39 9.81
N ARG A 32 -8.32 -17.18 10.42
CA ARG A 32 -9.57 -17.77 9.96
C ARG A 32 -9.96 -17.30 8.56
N TRP A 33 -9.84 -16.00 8.28
CA TRP A 33 -10.16 -15.46 6.96
C TRP A 33 -9.24 -16.04 5.88
N TYR A 34 -7.93 -16.14 6.16
CA TYR A 34 -7.00 -16.79 5.24
C TYR A 34 -7.34 -18.27 5.02
N GLN A 35 -7.63 -19.02 6.09
CA GLN A 35 -8.00 -20.44 5.98
C GLN A 35 -9.34 -20.66 5.24
N SER A 36 -10.25 -19.71 5.31
CA SER A 36 -11.54 -19.78 4.61
C SER A 36 -11.43 -19.69 3.09
N GLY A 37 -10.33 -19.13 2.57
CA GLY A 37 -10.18 -18.82 1.15
C GLY A 37 -11.09 -17.71 0.62
N ALA A 38 -11.91 -17.07 1.47
CA ALA A 38 -12.91 -16.07 1.08
C ALA A 38 -12.35 -14.63 1.01
N TYR A 39 -11.05 -14.46 0.74
CA TYR A 39 -10.39 -13.17 0.60
C TYR A 39 -10.19 -12.81 -0.87
N PRO A 40 -10.05 -11.52 -1.23
CA PRO A 40 -9.80 -11.12 -2.60
C PRO A 40 -8.37 -11.49 -3.01
N VAL A 41 -8.23 -12.39 -3.99
CA VAL A 41 -6.91 -12.93 -4.40
C VAL A 41 -6.04 -11.82 -4.99
N GLN A 42 -6.63 -10.92 -5.79
CA GLN A 42 -5.91 -9.78 -6.35
C GLN A 42 -5.33 -8.86 -5.27
N SER A 43 -6.06 -8.66 -4.16
CA SER A 43 -5.54 -7.90 -3.03
C SER A 43 -4.33 -8.57 -2.39
N LEU A 44 -4.41 -9.89 -2.19
CA LEU A 44 -3.32 -10.65 -1.60
C LEU A 44 -2.05 -10.61 -2.47
N ASN A 45 -2.20 -10.76 -3.79
CA ASN A 45 -1.08 -10.68 -4.74
C ASN A 45 -0.45 -9.29 -4.80
N TYR A 46 -1.26 -8.24 -4.87
CA TYR A 46 -0.76 -6.86 -4.85
C TYR A 46 0.01 -6.58 -3.55
N THR A 47 -0.57 -6.95 -2.41
CA THR A 47 0.05 -6.73 -1.11
C THR A 47 1.31 -7.57 -0.92
N TYR A 48 1.35 -8.78 -1.46
CA TYR A 48 2.57 -9.59 -1.48
C TYR A 48 3.68 -8.83 -2.17
N ASN A 49 3.41 -8.26 -3.35
CA ASN A 49 4.38 -7.47 -4.11
C ASN A 49 4.86 -6.24 -3.30
N GLU A 50 3.97 -5.51 -2.63
CA GLU A 50 4.39 -4.43 -1.71
C GLU A 50 5.36 -4.96 -0.63
N LEU A 51 4.93 -5.96 0.15
CA LEU A 51 5.67 -6.45 1.31
C LEU A 51 7.00 -7.11 0.94
N THR A 52 7.07 -7.84 -0.18
CA THR A 52 8.31 -8.48 -0.63
C THR A 52 9.35 -7.49 -1.16
N SER A 53 8.91 -6.35 -1.72
CA SER A 53 9.86 -5.31 -2.16
C SER A 53 10.51 -4.53 -1.03
N ALA A 54 9.86 -4.44 0.12
CA ALA A 54 10.38 -3.67 1.25
C ALA A 54 11.59 -4.36 1.89
N GLU A 55 12.54 -3.55 2.35
CA GLU A 55 13.68 -4.02 3.12
C GLU A 55 13.27 -4.71 4.44
N LYS A 56 14.20 -5.49 4.98
CA LYS A 56 14.02 -6.14 6.28
C LYS A 56 13.71 -5.11 7.36
N ASP A 57 12.81 -5.47 8.28
CA ASP A 57 12.39 -4.63 9.41
C ASP A 57 11.71 -3.31 8.99
N ALA A 58 11.21 -3.19 7.76
CA ALA A 58 10.58 -1.96 7.27
C ALA A 58 9.34 -1.52 8.07
N LEU A 59 9.12 -0.21 8.13
CA LEU A 59 7.88 0.46 8.51
C LEU A 59 7.13 0.88 7.25
N ILE A 60 5.93 0.36 7.03
CA ILE A 60 5.17 0.58 5.80
C ILE A 60 3.87 1.30 6.14
N PHE A 61 3.74 2.56 5.71
CA PHE A 61 2.53 3.36 5.90
C PHE A 61 1.56 3.10 4.74
N THR A 62 0.31 2.81 5.10
CA THR A 62 -0.79 2.60 4.15
C THR A 62 -2.10 3.16 4.72
N ASP A 63 -3.10 3.37 3.88
CA ASP A 63 -4.43 3.82 4.27
C ASP A 63 -5.40 2.65 4.48
N VAL A 64 -6.64 2.94 4.90
CA VAL A 64 -7.68 1.89 5.00
C VAL A 64 -8.12 1.49 3.60
N ASN A 65 -7.46 0.47 3.06
CA ASN A 65 -7.74 -0.08 1.75
C ASN A 65 -7.57 -1.60 1.77
N TRP A 66 -7.71 -2.22 0.61
CA TRP A 66 -7.56 -3.66 0.47
C TRP A 66 -6.15 -4.18 0.81
N THR A 67 -5.10 -3.36 0.68
CA THR A 67 -3.72 -3.75 0.99
C THR A 67 -3.45 -3.84 2.49
N LEU A 68 -4.15 -3.03 3.31
CA LEU A 68 -4.13 -3.19 4.77
C LEU A 68 -4.66 -4.57 5.19
N PHE A 69 -5.80 -4.99 4.64
CA PHE A 69 -6.36 -6.32 4.92
C PHE A 69 -5.45 -7.43 4.39
N GLY A 70 -4.95 -7.29 3.16
CA GLY A 70 -3.98 -8.21 2.56
C GLY A 70 -2.73 -8.38 3.41
N SER A 71 -2.28 -7.31 4.07
CA SER A 71 -1.07 -7.33 4.90
C SER A 71 -1.26 -8.23 6.10
N TYR A 72 -2.39 -8.11 6.80
CA TYR A 72 -2.68 -8.97 7.94
C TYR A 72 -2.96 -10.41 7.54
N LEU A 73 -3.56 -10.66 6.37
CA LEU A 73 -3.72 -12.01 5.83
C LEU A 73 -2.36 -12.66 5.53
N LEU A 74 -1.42 -11.93 4.94
CA LEU A 74 -0.06 -12.42 4.68
C LEU A 74 0.73 -12.64 5.97
N GLN A 75 0.68 -11.68 6.90
CA GLN A 75 1.44 -11.72 8.16
C GLN A 75 0.91 -12.75 9.14
N TYR A 76 -0.38 -12.71 9.45
CA TYR A 76 -0.97 -13.57 10.47
C TYR A 76 -1.55 -14.86 9.89
N GLY A 77 -2.18 -14.81 8.72
CA GLY A 77 -2.80 -15.99 8.12
C GLY A 77 -1.80 -16.91 7.43
N LYS A 78 -0.92 -16.35 6.59
CA LYS A 78 0.09 -17.10 5.85
C LYS A 78 1.43 -17.24 6.60
N GLY A 79 1.71 -16.35 7.54
CA GLY A 79 2.96 -16.35 8.31
C GLY A 79 4.17 -15.79 7.54
N LEU A 80 3.95 -14.81 6.65
CA LEU A 80 5.01 -14.15 5.88
C LEU A 80 5.25 -12.71 6.35
N PHE A 81 6.47 -12.19 6.18
CA PHE A 81 6.80 -10.78 6.42
C PHE A 81 6.55 -10.30 7.86
N ASP A 82 6.74 -11.19 8.84
CA ASP A 82 6.61 -10.89 10.27
C ASP A 82 7.66 -9.88 10.77
N ASP A 83 8.76 -9.72 10.02
CA ASP A 83 9.78 -8.70 10.24
C ASP A 83 9.28 -7.27 9.97
N LYS A 84 8.28 -7.10 9.10
CA LYS A 84 7.80 -5.78 8.65
C LYS A 84 6.64 -5.31 9.50
N LYS A 85 6.54 -4.00 9.72
CA LYS A 85 5.41 -3.39 10.42
C LYS A 85 4.59 -2.55 9.45
N VAL A 86 3.37 -3.01 9.18
CA VAL A 86 2.38 -2.23 8.42
C VAL A 86 1.63 -1.32 9.39
N ILE A 87 1.62 -0.03 9.08
CA ILE A 87 1.06 1.03 9.91
C ILE A 87 -0.07 1.69 9.12
N LEU A 88 -1.28 1.63 9.68
CA LEU A 88 -2.40 2.40 9.15
C LEU A 88 -2.19 3.89 9.48
N SER A 89 -2.00 4.72 8.45
CA SER A 89 -1.76 6.16 8.56
C SER A 89 -2.83 6.87 9.40
N GLY A 90 -4.11 6.50 9.27
CA GLY A 90 -5.17 7.08 10.10
C GLY A 90 -4.99 6.84 11.61
N LEU A 91 -4.31 5.75 12.01
CA LEU A 91 -4.08 5.41 13.41
C LEU A 91 -2.89 6.12 14.04
N ILE A 92 -2.04 6.81 13.28
CA ILE A 92 -0.98 7.62 13.92
C ILE A 92 -1.49 9.00 14.36
N LEU A 93 -2.69 9.42 13.95
CA LEU A 93 -3.24 10.73 14.34
C LEU A 93 -3.60 10.82 15.84
N PRO A 94 -4.36 9.87 16.42
CA PRO A 94 -4.72 9.95 17.84
C PRO A 94 -3.49 9.74 18.73
N SER A 95 -3.32 10.60 19.74
CA SER A 95 -2.17 10.58 20.65
C SER A 95 -1.95 9.21 21.30
N PHE A 96 -3.00 8.53 21.76
CA PHE A 96 -2.88 7.21 22.39
C PHE A 96 -2.23 6.16 21.46
N SER A 97 -2.51 6.24 20.17
CA SER A 97 -2.04 5.26 19.19
C SER A 97 -0.63 5.63 18.70
N MET A 98 -0.37 6.92 18.51
CA MET A 98 0.98 7.42 18.23
C MET A 98 1.95 7.09 19.38
N ASN A 99 1.54 7.31 20.63
CA ASN A 99 2.37 7.06 21.81
C ASN A 99 2.72 5.58 21.94
N ARG A 100 1.75 4.69 21.71
CA ARG A 100 1.99 3.24 21.65
C ARG A 100 2.96 2.88 20.54
N LEU A 101 2.83 3.50 19.37
CA LEU A 101 3.75 3.28 18.26
C LEU A 101 5.17 3.76 18.60
N THR A 102 5.33 4.95 19.19
CA THR A 102 6.65 5.45 19.60
C THR A 102 7.30 4.58 20.67
N GLU A 103 6.52 4.10 21.64
CA GLU A 103 6.96 3.16 22.66
C GLU A 103 7.43 1.82 22.03
N GLU A 104 6.62 1.24 21.15
CA GLU A 104 6.96 0.00 20.45
C GLU A 104 8.23 0.14 19.58
N LEU A 105 8.43 1.32 18.98
CA LEU A 105 9.62 1.61 18.18
C LEU A 105 10.84 2.01 19.03
N GLY A 106 10.67 2.21 20.34
CA GLY A 106 11.74 2.69 21.23
C GLY A 106 12.22 4.10 20.90
N ILE A 107 11.36 4.97 20.35
CA ILE A 107 11.68 6.35 19.99
C ILE A 107 10.99 7.36 20.93
N PRO A 108 11.49 8.61 21.01
CA PRO A 108 10.83 9.64 21.81
C PRO A 108 9.36 9.84 21.43
N GLU A 109 8.53 10.17 22.42
CA GLU A 109 7.12 10.50 22.21
C GLU A 109 6.97 11.68 21.23
N PHE A 110 5.97 11.61 20.36
CA PHE A 110 5.60 12.73 19.51
C PHE A 110 4.85 13.77 20.35
N LYS A 111 5.51 14.89 20.63
CA LYS A 111 4.88 16.04 21.29
C LYS A 111 4.37 16.99 20.22
N ASP A 112 3.06 17.21 20.21
CA ASP A 112 2.46 18.16 19.28
C ASP A 112 2.96 19.57 19.61
N THR A 113 3.73 20.16 18.71
CA THR A 113 4.43 21.42 18.97
C THR A 113 3.58 22.65 18.65
N ASP A 114 2.40 22.49 18.03
CA ASP A 114 1.60 23.63 17.57
C ASP A 114 0.08 23.44 17.75
N PRO A 115 -0.50 23.89 18.88
CA PRO A 115 -1.94 23.84 19.12
C PRO A 115 -2.77 24.76 18.21
N GLU A 116 -2.17 25.71 17.49
CA GLU A 116 -2.87 26.62 16.57
C GLU A 116 -3.18 25.95 15.21
N PHE A 117 -2.53 24.83 14.90
CA PHE A 117 -2.63 24.17 13.60
C PHE A 117 -4.05 23.74 13.22
N TYR A 118 -4.87 23.35 14.20
CA TYR A 118 -6.26 22.91 13.99
C TYR A 118 -7.22 24.06 13.60
N LYS A 119 -6.80 25.33 13.68
CA LYS A 119 -7.69 26.48 13.50
C LYS A 119 -7.75 27.06 12.07
N SER A 120 -6.81 26.75 11.18
CA SER A 120 -6.57 27.60 9.99
C SER A 120 -6.61 26.93 8.61
N LYS A 121 -7.05 25.67 8.47
CA LYS A 121 -7.06 24.98 7.17
C LYS A 121 -8.30 24.13 6.92
N THR A 122 -8.56 23.83 5.64
CA THR A 122 -9.56 22.85 5.24
C THR A 122 -9.20 21.46 5.82
N PRO A 123 -10.20 20.62 6.16
CA PRO A 123 -9.96 19.35 6.88
C PRO A 123 -8.89 18.45 6.24
N THR A 124 -8.82 18.41 4.91
CA THR A 124 -7.86 17.57 4.15
C THR A 124 -6.42 18.07 4.26
N ALA A 125 -6.19 19.38 4.20
CA ALA A 125 -4.85 19.96 4.35
C ALA A 125 -4.36 19.80 5.80
N THR A 126 -5.27 19.87 6.78
CA THR A 126 -4.95 19.57 8.18
C THR A 126 -4.52 18.11 8.33
N PHE A 127 -5.26 17.16 7.77
CA PHE A 127 -4.92 15.72 7.82
C PHE A 127 -3.52 15.41 7.28
N ALA A 128 -3.23 15.82 6.03
CA ALA A 128 -1.99 15.41 5.36
C ALA A 128 -0.73 15.99 6.04
N ASN A 129 -0.81 17.22 6.54
CA ASN A 129 0.28 17.84 7.30
C ASN A 129 0.52 17.12 8.64
N GLU A 130 -0.53 16.69 9.33
CA GLU A 130 -0.41 15.97 10.59
C GLU A 130 0.21 14.57 10.42
N ILE A 131 -0.13 13.89 9.32
CA ILE A 131 0.53 12.64 8.93
C ILE A 131 2.01 12.89 8.62
N LYS A 132 2.32 13.91 7.82
CA LYS A 132 3.71 14.28 7.48
C LYS A 132 4.56 14.50 8.73
N LYS A 133 4.11 15.35 9.67
CA LYS A 133 4.87 15.64 10.91
C LYS A 133 5.22 14.37 11.69
N ARG A 134 4.27 13.43 11.78
CA ARG A 134 4.45 12.17 12.52
C ARG A 134 5.38 11.21 11.79
N ILE A 135 5.29 11.12 10.46
CA ILE A 135 6.24 10.35 9.64
C ILE A 135 7.65 10.91 9.79
N GLU A 136 7.81 12.25 9.71
CA GLU A 136 9.11 12.92 9.89
C GLU A 136 9.68 12.71 11.30
N HIS A 137 8.83 12.75 12.33
CA HIS A 137 9.25 12.41 13.69
C HIS A 137 9.76 10.98 13.79
N ILE A 138 9.03 10.00 13.24
CA ILE A 138 9.47 8.60 13.22
C ILE A 138 10.80 8.50 12.46
N ALA A 139 10.89 9.09 11.27
CA ALA A 139 12.09 9.06 10.43
C ALA A 139 13.31 9.69 11.10
N LYS A 140 13.12 10.69 11.97
CA LYS A 140 14.20 11.33 12.72
C LYS A 140 14.84 10.40 13.76
N TYR A 141 14.06 9.48 14.35
CA TYR A 141 14.49 8.71 15.51
C TYR A 141 14.64 7.20 15.26
N THR A 142 14.18 6.68 14.12
CA THR A 142 14.34 5.28 13.75
C THR A 142 15.40 5.08 12.67
N ASN A 143 16.11 3.95 12.75
CA ASN A 143 16.98 3.48 11.65
C ASN A 143 16.25 2.51 10.71
N ARG A 144 15.00 2.14 11.04
CA ARG A 144 14.21 1.21 10.23
C ARG A 144 13.85 1.86 8.89
N PRO A 145 13.92 1.13 7.76
CA PRO A 145 13.48 1.65 6.47
C PRO A 145 12.01 2.08 6.53
N ILE A 146 11.69 3.27 6.02
CA ILE A 146 10.32 3.79 5.98
C ILE A 146 9.83 3.79 4.54
N TYR A 147 8.64 3.25 4.34
CA TYR A 147 7.96 3.18 3.06
C TYR A 147 6.54 3.72 3.16
N ILE A 148 6.08 4.34 2.08
CA ILE A 148 4.70 4.79 1.90
C ILE A 148 4.14 4.04 0.70
N SER A 149 2.99 3.39 0.85
CA SER A 149 2.31 2.74 -0.28
C SER A 149 1.92 3.77 -1.33
N VAL A 150 2.08 3.44 -2.61
CA VAL A 150 1.61 4.28 -3.73
C VAL A 150 0.11 4.54 -3.66
N SER A 151 -0.65 3.64 -3.02
CA SER A 151 -2.09 3.75 -2.79
C SER A 151 -2.50 4.74 -1.69
N THR A 152 -1.53 5.28 -0.94
CA THR A 152 -1.75 6.28 0.11
C THR A 152 -2.22 7.61 -0.48
N ASN A 153 -2.96 8.40 0.32
CA ASN A 153 -3.47 9.72 -0.01
C ASN A 153 -2.45 10.62 -0.74
N GLU A 154 -2.83 11.15 -1.90
CA GLU A 154 -1.95 11.97 -2.75
C GLU A 154 -1.42 13.22 -2.03
N ALA A 155 -2.24 13.88 -1.21
CA ALA A 155 -1.80 15.07 -0.49
C ALA A 155 -0.68 14.78 0.52
N VAL A 156 -0.63 13.57 1.09
CA VAL A 156 0.48 13.15 1.95
C VAL A 156 1.74 12.94 1.13
N LYS A 157 1.62 12.24 -0.01
CA LYS A 157 2.75 11.99 -0.93
C LYS A 157 3.31 13.30 -1.48
N ASP A 158 2.45 14.23 -1.88
CA ASP A 158 2.84 15.56 -2.38
C ASP A 158 3.63 16.37 -1.35
N LEU A 159 3.22 16.34 -0.07
CA LEU A 159 3.91 17.04 1.00
C LEU A 159 5.27 16.42 1.37
N LEU A 160 5.48 15.15 1.03
CA LEU A 160 6.70 14.39 1.32
C LEU A 160 7.57 14.17 0.09
N LYS A 161 7.15 14.63 -1.10
CA LYS A 161 7.74 14.28 -2.40
C LYS A 161 9.26 14.45 -2.50
N ASP A 162 9.82 15.46 -1.84
CA ASP A 162 11.26 15.75 -1.88
C ASP A 162 12.10 14.68 -1.14
N HIS A 163 11.43 13.84 -0.34
CA HIS A 163 12.01 12.73 0.41
C HIS A 163 11.46 11.37 -0.02
N LEU A 164 10.58 11.30 -1.03
CA LEU A 164 9.98 10.06 -1.48
C LEU A 164 10.56 9.60 -2.81
N TYR A 165 11.07 8.37 -2.81
CA TYR A 165 11.69 7.75 -3.96
C TYR A 165 10.93 6.47 -4.31
N THR A 166 10.33 6.41 -5.49
CA THR A 166 9.50 5.26 -5.89
C THR A 166 10.38 4.04 -6.17
N GLU A 167 10.08 2.91 -5.53
CA GLU A 167 10.75 1.60 -5.75
C GLU A 167 9.80 0.60 -6.43
N GLY A 168 8.74 1.09 -7.08
CA GLY A 168 7.62 0.31 -7.58
C GLY A 168 6.36 0.64 -6.78
N LEU A 169 5.73 -0.36 -6.17
CA LEU A 169 4.47 -0.20 -5.42
C LEU A 169 4.64 0.51 -4.06
N LEU A 170 5.87 0.65 -3.59
CA LEU A 170 6.23 1.40 -2.40
C LEU A 170 7.14 2.58 -2.76
N MET A 171 7.01 3.68 -2.01
CA MET A 171 7.87 4.84 -2.07
C MET A 171 8.70 4.89 -0.80
N ARG A 172 10.03 4.78 -0.89
CA ARG A 172 10.92 4.87 0.26
C ARG A 172 11.03 6.33 0.69
N TYR A 173 10.89 6.56 1.99
CA TYR A 173 11.27 7.83 2.59
C TYR A 173 12.79 7.84 2.84
N SER A 174 13.49 8.82 2.28
CA SER A 174 14.92 9.01 2.46
C SER A 174 15.28 10.50 2.51
N ALA A 175 16.12 10.88 3.48
CA ALA A 175 16.70 12.22 3.57
C ALA A 175 17.73 12.51 2.46
N LYS A 176 18.22 11.46 1.78
CA LYS A 176 19.26 11.55 0.74
C LYS A 176 18.79 10.88 -0.54
N PRO A 177 19.11 11.45 -1.71
CA PRO A 177 18.86 10.78 -2.97
C PRO A 177 19.70 9.51 -3.07
N TYR A 178 19.14 8.51 -3.75
CA TYR A 178 19.79 7.25 -4.05
C TYR A 178 19.19 6.67 -5.34
N ASP A 179 19.81 5.62 -5.88
CA ASP A 179 19.35 4.98 -7.11
C ASP A 179 18.13 4.07 -6.86
N ASN A 180 16.97 4.70 -6.73
CA ASN A 180 15.69 4.00 -6.59
C ASN A 180 15.26 3.30 -7.88
N LEU A 181 15.76 3.73 -9.05
CA LEU A 181 15.46 3.14 -10.34
C LEU A 181 16.04 1.72 -10.46
N ALA A 182 17.27 1.51 -10.01
CA ALA A 182 17.86 0.17 -9.94
C ALA A 182 17.05 -0.79 -9.05
N ILE A 183 16.53 -0.28 -7.92
CA ILE A 183 15.69 -1.08 -7.01
C ILE A 183 14.33 -1.39 -7.64
N MET A 184 13.68 -0.39 -8.25
CA MET A 184 12.41 -0.59 -8.96
C MET A 184 12.56 -1.60 -10.11
N ARG A 185 13.65 -1.51 -10.87
CA ARG A 185 13.99 -2.50 -11.91
C ARG A 185 14.11 -3.90 -11.33
N ARG A 186 14.90 -4.08 -10.26
CA ARG A 186 15.02 -5.36 -9.56
C ARG A 186 13.66 -5.89 -9.12
N ASN A 187 12.83 -5.02 -8.54
CA ASN A 187 11.51 -5.39 -8.05
C ASN A 187 10.59 -5.86 -9.18
N TYR A 188 10.54 -5.13 -10.30
CA TYR A 188 9.76 -5.51 -11.48
C TYR A 188 10.26 -6.82 -12.13
N GLU A 189 11.57 -6.93 -12.36
CA GLU A 189 12.15 -8.04 -13.15
C GLU A 189 12.27 -9.34 -12.34
N ASN A 190 12.56 -9.25 -11.03
CA ASN A 190 13.03 -10.40 -10.24
C ASN A 190 12.26 -10.65 -8.94
N THR A 191 11.50 -9.67 -8.42
CA THR A 191 10.85 -9.81 -7.10
C THR A 191 9.34 -9.99 -7.21
N TYR A 192 8.67 -9.24 -8.07
CA TYR A 192 7.21 -9.23 -8.15
C TYR A 192 6.67 -10.46 -8.87
N LEU A 193 5.59 -11.00 -8.30
CA LEU A 193 4.78 -12.02 -8.95
C LEU A 193 3.74 -11.30 -9.80
N LEU A 194 3.96 -11.23 -11.12
CA LEU A 194 3.13 -10.43 -12.04
C LEU A 194 2.17 -11.26 -12.89
N ASP A 195 2.26 -12.59 -12.86
CA ASP A 195 1.44 -13.50 -13.69
C ASP A 195 -0.06 -13.21 -13.56
N TYR A 196 -0.51 -12.88 -12.35
CA TYR A 196 -1.90 -12.57 -12.04
C TYR A 196 -2.45 -11.31 -12.75
N LEU A 197 -1.58 -10.42 -13.24
CA LEU A 197 -1.96 -9.25 -14.03
C LEU A 197 -2.18 -9.59 -15.50
N TYR A 198 -1.50 -10.63 -15.99
CA TYR A 198 -1.69 -11.17 -17.32
C TYR A 198 -2.98 -11.99 -17.38
N GLU A 199 -3.08 -12.98 -16.49
CA GLU A 199 -4.19 -13.94 -16.42
C GLU A 199 -4.45 -14.38 -14.97
N SER A 200 -5.72 -14.57 -14.61
CA SER A 200 -6.09 -15.12 -13.29
C SER A 200 -7.03 -16.30 -13.45
N PHE A 201 -6.64 -17.44 -12.90
CA PHE A 201 -7.47 -18.64 -12.86
C PHE A 201 -8.47 -18.66 -11.69
N TYR A 202 -8.40 -17.66 -10.80
CA TYR A 202 -9.31 -17.53 -9.68
C TYR A 202 -10.37 -16.48 -10.02
N PRO A 203 -11.66 -16.84 -9.99
CA PRO A 203 -12.72 -15.85 -10.09
C PRO A 203 -12.63 -14.93 -8.88
N GLU A 204 -12.66 -13.62 -9.10
CA GLU A 204 -12.67 -12.65 -8.02
C GLU A 204 -14.05 -12.68 -7.33
N THR A 205 -14.19 -13.55 -6.33
CA THR A 205 -15.43 -13.76 -5.61
C THR A 205 -15.41 -12.99 -4.31
N LEU A 206 -15.93 -11.76 -4.32
CA LEU A 206 -16.29 -11.08 -3.09
C LEU A 206 -17.66 -10.40 -3.25
N MET A 207 -18.69 -11.05 -2.72
CA MET A 207 -19.99 -10.41 -2.47
C MET A 207 -19.97 -9.90 -1.02
N ASN A 208 -19.40 -8.72 -0.79
CA ASN A 208 -19.50 -8.04 0.50
C ASN A 208 -20.21 -6.70 0.36
N VAL A 209 -21.08 -6.41 1.32
CA VAL A 209 -21.85 -5.18 1.46
C VAL A 209 -20.99 -4.03 2.03
N CYS A 210 -19.88 -4.32 2.71
CA CYS A 210 -19.10 -3.32 3.45
C CYS A 210 -17.86 -2.75 2.72
N LEU A 211 -17.35 -3.42 1.67
CA LEU A 211 -16.21 -2.93 0.89
C LEU A 211 -16.43 -3.23 -0.59
N ASP A 212 -16.31 -2.18 -1.41
CA ASP A 212 -16.55 -2.24 -2.85
C ASP A 212 -15.48 -3.09 -3.56
N LEU A 213 -15.92 -4.07 -4.36
CA LEU A 213 -15.08 -4.85 -5.27
C LEU A 213 -14.27 -3.96 -6.22
N LYS A 214 -14.80 -2.76 -6.55
CA LYS A 214 -14.08 -1.76 -7.33
C LYS A 214 -12.73 -1.44 -6.72
N GLY A 215 -12.64 -1.37 -5.39
CA GLY A 215 -11.39 -1.10 -4.68
C GLY A 215 -10.34 -2.20 -4.89
N VAL A 216 -10.76 -3.46 -5.03
CA VAL A 216 -9.85 -4.57 -5.34
C VAL A 216 -9.33 -4.44 -6.77
N LYS A 217 -10.25 -4.25 -7.72
CA LYS A 217 -9.92 -4.06 -9.14
C LYS A 217 -8.97 -2.88 -9.37
N MET A 218 -9.20 -1.78 -8.63
CA MET A 218 -8.39 -0.58 -8.68
C MET A 218 -6.92 -0.80 -8.34
N LEU A 219 -6.57 -1.83 -7.55
CA LEU A 219 -5.17 -2.05 -7.15
C LEU A 219 -4.23 -2.21 -8.36
N SER A 220 -4.71 -2.84 -9.43
CA SER A 220 -3.88 -3.03 -10.63
C SER A 220 -3.48 -1.71 -11.28
N ILE A 221 -4.31 -0.66 -11.20
CA ILE A 221 -3.97 0.63 -11.82
C ILE A 221 -2.75 1.27 -11.17
N TYR A 222 -2.44 0.95 -9.90
CA TYR A 222 -1.29 1.54 -9.21
C TYR A 222 0.06 1.09 -9.79
N TYR A 223 0.11 -0.02 -10.55
CA TYR A 223 1.31 -0.40 -11.31
C TYR A 223 1.66 0.62 -12.40
N VAL A 224 0.68 1.35 -12.94
CA VAL A 224 0.89 2.33 -14.00
C VAL A 224 1.76 3.51 -13.54
N PRO A 225 1.37 4.28 -12.50
CA PRO A 225 2.24 5.32 -11.98
C PRO A 225 3.51 4.75 -11.32
N ALA A 226 3.44 3.57 -10.70
CA ALA A 226 4.59 2.93 -10.05
C ALA A 226 5.75 2.63 -11.01
N PHE A 227 5.46 2.27 -12.26
CA PHE A 227 6.47 1.86 -13.25
C PHE A 227 6.72 2.86 -14.37
N LYS A 228 6.11 4.06 -14.30
CA LYS A 228 6.27 5.06 -15.35
C LYS A 228 7.74 5.44 -15.60
N SER A 229 8.51 5.67 -14.55
CA SER A 229 9.93 6.01 -14.67
C SER A 229 10.78 4.84 -15.16
N LEU A 230 10.40 3.60 -14.84
CA LEU A 230 11.09 2.40 -15.34
C LEU A 230 10.85 2.22 -16.85
N LEU A 231 9.62 2.40 -17.29
CA LEU A 231 9.27 2.36 -18.71
C LEU A 231 10.07 3.42 -19.49
N GLN A 232 10.16 4.63 -18.93
CA GLN A 232 10.93 5.70 -19.54
C GLN A 232 12.42 5.37 -19.63
N PHE A 233 12.99 4.81 -18.57
CA PHE A 233 14.37 4.34 -18.57
C PHE A 233 14.64 3.30 -19.67
N TYR A 234 13.80 2.27 -19.81
CA TYR A 234 14.01 1.26 -20.87
C TYR A 234 13.93 1.86 -22.27
N LYS A 235 13.04 2.83 -22.48
CA LYS A 235 12.96 3.57 -23.75
C LYS A 235 14.25 4.33 -24.03
N GLU A 236 14.72 5.12 -23.06
CA GLU A 236 15.90 5.98 -23.18
C GLU A 236 17.21 5.17 -23.28
N SER A 237 17.28 4.00 -22.65
CA SER A 237 18.43 3.10 -22.74
C SER A 237 18.45 2.25 -24.02
N GLY A 238 17.38 2.26 -24.82
CA GLY A 238 17.24 1.41 -26.01
C GLY A 238 16.97 -0.07 -25.68
N ASP A 239 16.51 -0.38 -24.48
CA ASP A 239 16.15 -1.75 -24.08
C ASP A 239 14.73 -2.08 -24.58
N VAL A 240 14.65 -2.38 -25.88
CA VAL A 240 13.37 -2.60 -26.58
C VAL A 240 12.60 -3.76 -25.97
N THR A 241 13.28 -4.84 -25.56
CA THR A 241 12.61 -6.03 -25.02
C THR A 241 11.91 -5.75 -23.69
N HIS A 242 12.58 -5.07 -22.76
CA HIS A 242 11.95 -4.74 -21.48
C HIS A 242 10.92 -3.62 -21.63
N TYR A 243 11.17 -2.66 -22.52
CA TYR A 243 10.20 -1.62 -22.86
C TYR A 243 8.88 -2.23 -23.38
N ASP A 244 8.94 -3.07 -24.41
CA ASP A 244 7.74 -3.66 -25.02
C ASP A 244 6.97 -4.52 -24.02
N LYS A 245 7.67 -5.30 -23.20
CA LYS A 245 7.06 -6.15 -22.18
C LYS A 245 6.33 -5.34 -21.09
N LEU A 246 6.98 -4.30 -20.57
CA LEU A 246 6.40 -3.44 -19.54
C LEU A 246 5.26 -2.59 -20.13
N HIS A 247 5.45 -2.02 -21.32
CA HIS A 247 4.42 -1.24 -22.02
C HIS A 247 3.16 -2.07 -22.23
N ALA A 248 3.28 -3.27 -22.79
CA ALA A 248 2.13 -4.16 -23.03
C ALA A 248 1.40 -4.54 -21.74
N LEU A 249 2.13 -4.77 -20.64
CA LEU A 249 1.53 -5.02 -19.33
C LEU A 249 0.73 -3.81 -18.83
N LEU A 250 1.34 -2.61 -18.84
CA LEU A 250 0.67 -1.39 -18.38
C LEU A 250 -0.53 -1.05 -19.26
N GLU A 251 -0.41 -1.18 -20.58
CA GLU A 251 -1.50 -0.94 -21.52
C GLU A 251 -2.68 -1.91 -21.27
N SER A 252 -2.39 -3.19 -21.05
CA SER A 252 -3.39 -4.21 -20.71
C SER A 252 -4.13 -3.88 -19.40
N ILE A 253 -3.40 -3.47 -18.36
CA ILE A 253 -3.98 -3.02 -17.08
C ILE A 253 -4.95 -1.85 -17.31
N ILE A 254 -4.53 -0.84 -18.09
CA ILE A 254 -5.36 0.35 -18.35
C ILE A 254 -6.61 -0.02 -19.15
N LYS A 255 -6.49 -0.87 -20.17
CA LYS A 255 -7.62 -1.35 -20.98
C LYS A 255 -8.63 -2.16 -20.15
N LYS A 256 -8.16 -2.97 -19.19
CA LYS A 256 -8.99 -3.74 -18.27
C LYS A 256 -9.63 -2.90 -17.14
N ALA A 257 -9.27 -1.62 -17.00
CA ALA A 257 -9.80 -0.73 -15.96
C ALA A 257 -11.22 -0.20 -16.31
N ASP A 258 -12.18 -1.12 -16.42
CA ASP A 258 -13.60 -0.88 -16.74
C ASP A 258 -14.32 0.02 -15.71
N TYR A 259 -13.77 0.11 -14.50
CA TYR A 259 -14.25 0.93 -13.39
C TYR A 259 -13.91 2.44 -13.48
N TYR A 260 -13.09 2.83 -14.45
CA TYR A 260 -12.89 4.22 -14.84
C TYR A 260 -13.71 4.56 -16.08
N ASN A 261 -13.97 5.86 -16.30
CA ASN A 261 -14.51 6.30 -17.57
C ASN A 261 -13.42 6.29 -18.65
N GLU A 262 -13.83 6.43 -19.91
CA GLU A 262 -12.92 6.41 -21.06
C GLU A 262 -11.86 7.52 -20.99
N GLU A 263 -12.26 8.73 -20.60
CA GLU A 263 -11.35 9.87 -20.47
C GLU A 263 -10.19 9.60 -19.50
N VAL A 264 -10.47 8.99 -18.34
CA VAL A 264 -9.42 8.64 -17.36
C VAL A 264 -8.50 7.55 -17.91
N ARG A 265 -9.05 6.54 -18.60
CA ARG A 265 -8.22 5.52 -19.27
C ARG A 265 -7.33 6.13 -20.34
N GLU A 266 -7.84 7.04 -21.15
CA GLU A 266 -7.04 7.76 -22.16
C GLU A 266 -5.91 8.58 -21.54
N ARG A 267 -6.16 9.25 -20.40
CA ARG A 267 -5.10 9.97 -19.68
C ARG A 267 -3.98 9.03 -19.24
N TYR A 268 -4.32 7.85 -18.73
CA TYR A 268 -3.31 6.83 -18.39
C TYR A 268 -2.58 6.30 -19.62
N LEU A 269 -3.27 6.01 -20.73
CA LEU A 269 -2.64 5.56 -21.98
C LEU A 269 -1.66 6.61 -22.52
N LYS A 270 -2.05 7.89 -22.52
CA LYS A 270 -1.15 8.99 -22.87
C LYS A 270 0.05 9.05 -21.93
N SER A 271 -0.11 8.73 -20.65
CA SER A 271 0.99 8.79 -19.68
C SER A 271 2.10 7.74 -19.89
N ILE A 272 1.81 6.65 -20.62
CA ILE A 272 2.78 5.60 -20.96
C ILE A 272 3.25 5.64 -22.42
N ASN A 273 2.68 6.54 -23.23
CA ASN A 273 3.00 6.77 -24.64
C ASN A 273 3.74 8.11 -24.78
N PHE A 274 4.99 8.14 -24.34
CA PHE A 274 5.94 9.23 -24.59
C PHE A 274 6.95 8.83 -25.65
#